data_AF-A0AAN9DFW2-F1
#
_entry.id   AF-A0AAN9DFW2-F1
#
_cell.length_a   1.000
_cell.length_b   1.000
_cell.length_c   1.000
_cell.angle_alpha   90.00
_cell.angle_beta   90.00
_cell.angle_gamma   90.00
#
_symmetry.space_group_name_H-M   'P 1'
#
loop_
_entity.id
_entity.type
_entity.pdbx_description
1 polymer ?
#
loop_
_entity_poly.entity_id
_entity_poly.type
_entity_poly.pdbx_seq_one_letter_code
_entity_poly.pdbx_strand_id
1 'polypeptide(L)'
;MKDNFLVMIETWHKPDLGEQENVHKLDPEQWKKVEVVNIDIADRSQVDTKDYKPDEDPATFKSQKTGRGPLGPDWKKELPQKTDCPHMCAYKLVTVKFKWFGLQNKVESFIHRQEKRLFTNFHRQLFCWIDQWINLTMEDIRRMEEETQKELDNMRETEPVKGMSAADE
;
A
#
# COMPACT_ATOMS: atom_id res chain seq x y z
N MET A 1 20.33 -12.43 -9.57
CA MET A 1 20.99 -11.12 -9.80
C MET A 1 22.00 -10.72 -8.72
N LYS A 2 22.25 -11.54 -7.68
CA LYS A 2 23.19 -11.23 -6.57
C LYS A 2 23.00 -9.78 -6.10
N ASP A 3 24.08 -9.04 -5.89
CA ASP A 3 24.06 -7.66 -5.41
C ASP A 3 23.64 -6.63 -6.48
N ASN A 4 23.33 -7.07 -7.70
CA ASN A 4 22.89 -6.19 -8.79
C ASN A 4 21.37 -5.92 -8.75
N PHE A 5 20.61 -6.55 -7.84
CA PHE A 5 19.19 -6.30 -7.66
C PHE A 5 18.83 -6.18 -6.18
N LEU A 6 18.08 -5.14 -5.81
CA LEU A 6 17.50 -4.97 -4.49
C LEU A 6 16.17 -4.23 -4.63
N VAL A 7 15.15 -4.72 -3.93
CA VAL A 7 13.98 -3.93 -3.56
C VAL A 7 13.87 -4.05 -2.05
N MET A 8 14.00 -2.94 -1.35
CA MET A 8 13.94 -2.87 0.10
C MET A 8 12.86 -1.87 0.49
N ILE A 9 11.96 -2.29 1.37
CA ILE A 9 10.85 -1.47 1.87
C ILE A 9 10.97 -1.40 3.38
N GLU A 10 11.42 -0.26 3.88
CA GLU A 10 11.49 0.03 5.31
C GLU A 10 10.26 0.85 5.69
N THR A 11 9.48 0.41 6.68
CA THR A 11 8.23 1.07 7.05
C THR A 11 8.21 1.48 8.51
N TRP A 12 7.91 2.76 8.76
CA TRP A 12 7.43 3.23 10.05
C TRP A 12 5.93 3.46 10.01
N HIS A 13 5.20 2.88 10.96
CA HIS A 13 3.81 3.23 11.22
C HIS A 13 3.77 4.19 12.42
N LYS A 14 3.28 5.41 12.23
CA LYS A 14 3.24 6.46 13.27
C LYS A 14 1.81 6.95 13.48
N PRO A 15 1.42 7.28 14.73
CA PRO A 15 0.11 7.85 15.03
C PRO A 15 0.08 9.36 14.73
N ASP A 16 0.29 9.71 13.46
CA ASP A 16 0.25 11.08 12.94
C ASP A 16 -0.42 11.12 11.55
N LEU A 17 -0.36 12.28 10.88
CA LEU A 17 -0.98 12.54 9.59
C LEU A 17 0.02 12.66 8.43
N GLY A 18 1.23 12.13 8.57
CA GLY A 18 2.24 12.24 7.50
C GLY A 18 3.13 13.48 7.59
N GLU A 19 3.17 14.15 8.74
CA GLU A 19 3.86 15.44 8.91
C GLU A 19 5.35 15.31 9.28
N GLN A 20 5.83 14.09 9.60
CA GLN A 20 7.22 13.88 9.99
C GLN A 20 8.14 13.76 8.78
N GLU A 21 9.04 14.72 8.63
CA GLU A 21 10.14 14.67 7.67
C GLU A 21 11.22 13.67 8.11
N ASN A 22 11.78 12.90 7.17
CA ASN A 22 12.91 11.99 7.38
C ASN A 22 12.78 11.07 8.63
N VAL A 23 11.62 10.44 8.85
CA VAL A 23 11.37 9.55 10.01
C VAL A 23 12.35 8.36 10.10
N HIS A 24 12.93 7.96 8.96
CA HIS A 24 13.95 6.91 8.85
C HIS A 24 15.35 7.38 9.25
N LYS A 25 15.54 8.68 9.50
CA LYS A 25 16.80 9.29 9.94
C LYS A 25 17.96 9.01 8.97
N LEU A 26 17.67 9.08 7.67
CA LEU A 26 18.72 9.07 6.64
C LEU A 26 19.63 10.27 6.83
N ASP A 27 20.89 10.14 6.41
CA ASP A 27 21.79 11.27 6.40
C ASP A 27 21.30 12.37 5.43
N PRO A 28 21.71 13.64 5.61
CA PRO A 28 21.21 14.75 4.81
C PRO A 28 21.49 14.64 3.30
N GLU A 29 22.52 13.90 2.86
CA GLU A 29 22.84 13.74 1.44
C GLU A 29 21.98 12.69 0.77
N GLN A 30 21.66 11.61 1.49
CA GLN A 30 20.70 10.60 1.08
C GLN A 30 19.29 11.19 1.03
N TRP A 31 18.86 11.87 2.09
CA TRP A 31 17.51 12.43 2.18
C TRP A 31 17.18 13.40 1.04
N LYS A 32 18.13 14.24 0.63
CA LYS A 32 17.98 15.16 -0.52
C LYS A 32 17.64 14.47 -1.85
N LYS A 33 17.92 13.17 -1.98
CA LYS A 33 17.64 12.36 -3.18
C LYS A 33 16.32 11.60 -3.08
N VAL A 34 15.67 11.62 -1.92
CA VAL A 34 14.39 10.96 -1.70
C VAL A 34 13.26 11.83 -2.23
N GLU A 35 12.41 11.26 -3.07
CA GLU A 35 11.15 11.87 -3.47
C GLU A 35 10.04 11.43 -2.50
N VAL A 36 9.34 12.40 -1.91
CA VAL A 36 8.18 12.13 -1.06
C VAL A 36 6.92 12.05 -1.93
N VAL A 37 6.30 10.87 -1.96
CA VAL A 37 5.07 10.62 -2.72
C VAL A 37 3.93 10.32 -1.76
N ASN A 38 2.92 11.18 -1.74
CA ASN A 38 1.70 10.96 -0.97
C ASN A 38 0.72 10.06 -1.72
N ILE A 39 0.20 9.04 -1.05
CA ILE A 39 -0.88 8.17 -1.55
C ILE A 39 -2.16 8.56 -0.82
N ASP A 40 -3.19 8.93 -1.59
CA ASP A 40 -4.51 9.21 -1.06
C ASP A 40 -5.49 8.11 -1.48
N ILE A 41 -5.91 7.29 -0.51
CA ILE A 41 -6.77 6.14 -0.78
C ILE A 41 -8.17 6.52 -1.26
N ALA A 42 -8.62 7.76 -1.04
CA ALA A 42 -9.91 8.26 -1.50
C ALA A 42 -9.83 8.92 -2.90
N ASP A 43 -8.62 9.24 -3.37
CA ASP A 43 -8.42 9.93 -4.64
C ASP A 43 -8.50 8.97 -5.83
N ARG A 44 -9.64 9.01 -6.53
CA ARG A 44 -9.89 8.18 -7.72
C ARG A 44 -8.85 8.38 -8.82
N SER A 45 -8.21 9.54 -8.91
CA SER A 45 -7.21 9.83 -9.95
C SER A 45 -5.89 9.08 -9.77
N GLN A 46 -5.63 8.54 -8.57
CA GLN A 46 -4.43 7.75 -8.27
C GLN A 46 -4.56 6.26 -8.59
N VAL A 47 -5.73 5.83 -9.08
CA VAL A 47 -6.04 4.44 -9.42
C VAL A 47 -6.23 4.31 -10.93
N ASP A 48 -5.53 3.36 -11.53
CA ASP A 48 -5.72 3.05 -12.96
C ASP A 48 -7.15 2.52 -13.18
N THR A 49 -7.75 2.85 -14.32
CA THR A 49 -9.07 2.35 -14.72
C THR A 49 -9.16 0.82 -14.68
N LYS A 50 -8.08 0.10 -15.01
CA LYS A 50 -8.04 -1.37 -14.97
C LYS A 50 -8.02 -1.96 -13.57
N ASP A 51 -7.53 -1.20 -12.59
CA ASP A 51 -7.42 -1.65 -11.20
C ASP A 51 -8.65 -1.27 -10.38
N TYR A 52 -9.45 -0.33 -10.88
CA TYR A 52 -10.59 0.19 -10.16
C TYR A 52 -11.67 -0.87 -10.00
N LYS A 53 -12.01 -1.17 -8.75
CA LYS A 53 -13.17 -1.98 -8.38
C LYS A 53 -14.08 -1.17 -7.45
N PRO A 54 -15.39 -1.06 -7.73
CA PRO A 54 -16.31 -0.29 -6.90
C PRO A 54 -16.38 -0.75 -5.44
N ASP A 55 -16.26 -2.05 -5.19
CA ASP A 55 -16.26 -2.66 -3.86
C ASP A 55 -14.94 -2.43 -3.08
N GLU A 56 -13.90 -1.96 -3.76
CA GLU A 56 -12.60 -1.59 -3.19
C GLU A 56 -12.40 -0.05 -3.27
N ASP A 57 -13.50 0.72 -3.24
CA ASP A 57 -13.45 2.19 -3.24
C ASP A 57 -13.81 2.85 -1.90
N PRO A 58 -12.81 3.33 -1.12
CA PRO A 58 -13.04 4.04 0.14
C PRO A 58 -13.93 5.28 0.02
N ALA A 59 -14.01 5.89 -1.17
CA ALA A 59 -14.87 7.05 -1.41
C ALA A 59 -16.36 6.71 -1.46
N THR A 60 -16.71 5.41 -1.56
CA THR A 60 -18.10 4.93 -1.58
C THR A 60 -18.39 3.91 -0.48
N PHE A 61 -17.35 3.29 0.09
CA PHE A 61 -17.47 2.31 1.15
C PHE A 61 -17.77 2.94 2.52
N LYS A 62 -18.70 2.33 3.26
CA LYS A 62 -18.96 2.64 4.67
C LYS A 62 -19.00 1.35 5.50
N SER A 63 -18.15 1.30 6.51
CA SER A 63 -18.08 0.18 7.45
C SER A 63 -19.35 0.07 8.28
N GLN A 64 -19.92 -1.13 8.33
CA GLN A 64 -21.08 -1.44 9.17
C GLN A 64 -20.67 -1.65 10.62
N LYS A 65 -19.45 -2.15 10.89
CA LYS A 65 -18.98 -2.41 12.27
C LYS A 65 -18.45 -1.16 12.96
N THR A 66 -17.85 -0.22 12.23
CA THR A 66 -17.18 0.95 12.80
C THR A 66 -17.82 2.27 12.42
N GLY A 67 -18.69 2.29 11.40
CA GLY A 67 -19.29 3.52 10.87
C GLY A 67 -18.33 4.40 10.05
N ARG A 68 -17.05 4.04 9.94
CA ARG A 68 -16.04 4.79 9.17
C ARG A 68 -16.34 4.76 7.68
N GLY A 69 -15.99 5.85 7.00
CA GLY A 69 -16.30 6.06 5.58
C GLY A 69 -17.74 6.54 5.34
N PRO A 70 -18.08 6.94 4.11
CA PRO A 70 -17.18 7.09 2.96
C PRO A 70 -16.16 8.21 3.15
N LEU A 71 -15.01 8.08 2.49
CA LEU A 71 -13.95 9.10 2.51
C LEU A 71 -14.17 10.11 1.38
N GLY A 72 -14.72 11.29 1.72
CA GLY A 72 -14.88 12.38 0.77
C GLY A 72 -13.56 13.11 0.42
N PRO A 73 -13.55 14.06 -0.53
CA PRO A 73 -12.34 14.74 -0.97
C PRO A 73 -11.55 15.47 0.14
N ASP A 74 -12.25 15.96 1.17
CA ASP A 74 -11.66 16.67 2.31
C ASP A 74 -11.43 15.76 3.53
N TRP A 75 -11.53 14.43 3.39
CA TRP A 75 -11.47 13.49 4.52
C TRP A 75 -10.23 13.70 5.41
N LYS A 76 -9.07 14.02 4.83
CA LYS A 76 -7.82 14.30 5.58
C LYS A 76 -7.89 15.56 6.42
N LYS A 77 -8.63 16.60 6.00
CA LYS A 77 -8.82 17.84 6.76
C LYS A 77 -9.85 17.66 7.87
N GLU A 78 -10.82 16.78 7.66
CA GLU A 78 -11.86 16.47 8.65
C GLU A 78 -11.37 15.49 9.72
N LEU A 79 -10.45 14.58 9.38
CA LEU A 79 -9.97 13.50 10.25
C LEU A 79 -9.45 13.97 11.63
N PRO A 80 -8.67 15.06 11.75
CA PRO A 80 -8.20 15.56 13.05
C PRO A 80 -9.34 15.98 13.99
N GLN A 81 -10.50 16.35 13.43
CA GLN A 81 -11.66 16.82 14.19
C GLN A 81 -12.57 15.68 14.68
N LYS A 82 -12.37 14.45 14.16
CA LYS A 82 -13.18 13.27 14.49
C LYS A 82 -12.52 12.47 15.61
N THR A 83 -12.94 12.70 16.85
CA THR A 83 -12.38 12.04 18.05
C THR A 83 -12.58 10.52 18.08
N ASP A 84 -13.57 10.02 17.34
CA ASP A 84 -13.93 8.59 17.21
C ASP A 84 -13.30 7.90 15.99
N CYS A 85 -12.52 8.63 15.19
CA CYS A 85 -11.88 8.10 13.98
C CYS A 85 -10.35 8.12 14.15
N PRO A 86 -9.73 7.01 14.59
CA PRO A 86 -8.29 6.94 14.75
C PRO A 86 -7.59 7.05 13.40
N HIS A 87 -6.36 7.55 13.43
CA HIS A 87 -5.54 7.79 12.26
C HIS A 87 -4.07 7.46 12.52
N MET A 88 -3.36 7.22 11.44
CA MET A 88 -1.94 6.88 11.42
C MET A 88 -1.38 7.15 10.03
N CYS A 89 -0.06 7.29 9.89
CA CYS A 89 0.62 7.34 8.61
C CYS A 89 1.71 6.26 8.48
N ALA A 90 1.76 5.60 7.32
CA ALA A 90 2.75 4.59 6.98
C ALA A 90 3.84 5.21 6.10
N TYR A 91 5.00 5.47 6.68
CA TYR A 91 6.16 6.02 5.99
C TYR A 91 6.97 4.89 5.37
N LYS A 92 6.65 4.52 4.14
CA LYS A 92 7.31 3.43 3.38
C LYS A 92 8.47 3.99 2.56
N LEU A 93 9.70 3.83 3.06
CA LEU A 93 10.91 4.14 2.33
C LEU A 93 11.24 2.97 1.39
N VAL A 94 11.09 3.21 0.08
CA VAL A 94 11.38 2.21 -0.95
C VAL A 94 12.75 2.50 -1.56
N THR A 95 13.67 1.55 -1.44
CA THR A 95 14.98 1.58 -2.10
C THR A 95 15.03 0.52 -3.18
N VAL A 96 15.24 0.95 -4.43
CA VAL A 96 15.40 0.06 -5.58
C VAL A 96 16.82 0.19 -6.12
N LYS A 97 17.46 -0.96 -6.37
CA LYS A 97 18.75 -1.07 -7.05
C LYS A 97 18.60 -2.06 -8.20
N PHE A 98 18.96 -1.65 -9.41
CA PHE A 98 19.01 -2.55 -10.57
C PHE A 98 20.23 -2.22 -11.43
N LYS A 99 21.36 -2.88 -11.16
CA LYS A 99 22.62 -2.64 -11.87
C LYS A 99 22.69 -3.49 -13.14
N TRP A 100 22.15 -2.96 -14.23
CA TRP A 100 22.24 -3.55 -15.56
C TRP A 100 22.49 -2.48 -16.62
N PHE A 101 23.54 -2.68 -17.43
CA PHE A 101 23.93 -1.72 -18.46
C PHE A 101 22.81 -1.48 -19.47
N GLY A 102 22.41 -0.22 -19.64
CA GLY A 102 21.35 0.20 -20.58
C GLY A 102 19.91 0.01 -20.07
N LEU A 103 19.69 -0.61 -18.91
CA LEU A 103 18.34 -0.87 -18.37
C LEU A 103 18.09 -0.32 -16.97
N GLN A 104 19.14 0.09 -16.24
CA GLN A 104 19.05 0.55 -14.84
C GLN A 104 17.89 1.51 -14.58
N ASN A 105 17.94 2.74 -15.11
CA ASN A 105 16.94 3.76 -14.82
C ASN A 105 15.52 3.32 -15.22
N LYS A 106 15.38 2.63 -16.37
CA LYS A 106 14.07 2.17 -16.87
C LYS A 106 13.43 1.18 -15.89
N VAL A 107 14.22 0.23 -15.39
CA VAL A 107 13.74 -0.82 -14.47
C VAL A 107 13.52 -0.27 -13.07
N GLU A 108 14.43 0.56 -12.54
CA GLU A 108 14.26 1.20 -11.23
C GLU A 108 13.00 2.06 -11.19
N SER A 109 12.79 2.93 -12.18
CA SER A 109 11.56 3.72 -12.29
C SER A 109 10.30 2.86 -12.49
N PHE A 110 10.41 1.76 -13.24
CA PHE A 110 9.28 0.83 -13.40
C PHE A 110 8.88 0.20 -12.08
N ILE A 111 9.84 -0.30 -11.29
CA ILE A 111 9.58 -0.91 -9.98
C ILE A 111 8.93 0.10 -9.04
N HIS A 112 9.45 1.33 -8.95
CA HIS A 112 8.84 2.37 -8.12
C HIS A 112 7.38 2.67 -8.52
N ARG A 113 7.05 2.67 -9.83
CA ARG A 113 5.65 2.81 -10.28
C ARG A 113 4.78 1.64 -9.85
N GLN A 114 5.28 0.41 -9.94
CA GLN A 114 4.53 -0.79 -9.50
C GLN A 114 4.35 -0.82 -7.98
N GLU A 115 5.36 -0.44 -7.19
CA GLU A 115 5.25 -0.32 -5.73
C GLU A 115 4.22 0.73 -5.33
N LYS A 116 4.22 1.91 -5.98
CA LYS A 116 3.19 2.93 -5.77
C LYS A 116 1.79 2.38 -6.09
N ARG A 117 1.62 1.73 -7.24
CA ARG A 117 0.36 1.09 -7.66
C ARG A 117 -0.11 0.05 -6.64
N LEU A 118 0.80 -0.82 -6.19
CA LEU A 118 0.54 -1.84 -5.18
C LEU A 118 0.08 -1.20 -3.87
N PHE A 119 0.81 -0.21 -3.35
CA PHE A 119 0.43 0.47 -2.11
C PHE A 119 -0.92 1.17 -2.23
N THR A 120 -1.20 1.84 -3.34
CA THR A 120 -2.51 2.48 -3.56
C THR A 120 -3.64 1.46 -3.49
N ASN A 121 -3.55 0.37 -4.26
CA ASN A 121 -4.61 -0.64 -4.32
C ASN A 121 -4.74 -1.41 -2.99
N PHE A 122 -3.62 -1.78 -2.38
CA PHE A 122 -3.57 -2.50 -1.12
C PHE A 122 -4.25 -1.71 0.02
N HIS A 123 -3.93 -0.42 0.20
CA HIS A 123 -4.52 0.34 1.31
C HIS A 123 -5.99 0.70 1.08
N ARG A 124 -6.43 0.80 -0.18
CA ARG A 124 -7.86 0.90 -0.54
C ARG A 124 -8.62 -0.35 -0.12
N GLN A 125 -8.12 -1.53 -0.50
CA GLN A 125 -8.68 -2.82 -0.09
C GLN A 125 -8.67 -2.98 1.43
N LEU A 126 -7.55 -2.66 2.09
CA LEU A 126 -7.42 -2.74 3.54
C LEU A 126 -8.51 -1.92 4.25
N PHE A 127 -8.80 -0.71 3.77
CA PHE A 127 -9.88 0.10 4.32
C PHE A 127 -11.27 -0.50 4.04
N CYS A 128 -11.56 -0.89 2.80
CA CYS A 128 -12.85 -1.45 2.42
C CYS A 128 -13.12 -2.83 3.06
N TRP A 129 -12.09 -3.54 3.49
CA TRP A 129 -12.21 -4.82 4.17
C TRP A 129 -12.18 -4.69 5.69
N ILE A 130 -12.25 -3.47 6.26
CA ILE A 130 -12.21 -3.25 7.71
C ILE A 130 -13.23 -4.11 8.46
N ASP A 131 -14.43 -4.29 7.92
CA ASP A 131 -15.45 -5.12 8.57
C ASP A 131 -15.05 -6.61 8.63
N GLN A 132 -14.14 -7.06 7.77
CA GLN A 132 -13.66 -8.44 7.76
C GLN A 132 -12.56 -8.67 8.81
N TRP A 133 -11.69 -7.68 9.05
CA TRP A 133 -10.50 -7.88 9.90
C TRP A 133 -10.52 -7.13 11.25
N ILE A 134 -11.36 -6.12 11.46
CA ILE A 134 -11.28 -5.22 12.64
C ILE A 134 -11.43 -5.94 14.00
N ASN A 135 -12.13 -7.07 14.03
CA ASN A 135 -12.36 -7.86 15.24
C ASN A 135 -11.46 -9.10 15.33
N LEU A 136 -10.53 -9.29 14.39
CA LEU A 136 -9.59 -10.40 14.44
C LEU A 136 -8.56 -10.15 15.54
N THR A 137 -8.25 -11.21 16.28
CA THR A 137 -7.12 -11.21 17.22
C THR A 137 -5.84 -11.58 16.48
N MET A 138 -4.68 -11.30 17.08
CA MET A 138 -3.40 -11.76 16.51
C MET A 138 -3.29 -13.29 16.42
N GLU A 139 -4.02 -14.03 17.26
CA GLU A 139 -4.10 -15.49 17.17
C GLU A 139 -4.89 -15.93 15.93
N ASP A 140 -6.00 -15.25 15.63
CA ASP A 140 -6.76 -15.51 14.40
C ASP A 140 -5.92 -15.23 13.16
N ILE A 141 -5.15 -14.13 13.16
CA ILE A 141 -4.24 -13.80 12.06
C ILE A 141 -3.20 -14.91 11.86
N ARG A 142 -2.56 -15.41 12.92
CA ARG A 142 -1.57 -16.50 12.80
C ARG A 142 -2.18 -17.78 12.24
N ARG A 143 -3.39 -18.14 12.65
CA ARG A 143 -4.11 -19.29 12.09
C ARG A 143 -4.41 -19.09 10.60
N MET A 144 -4.90 -17.90 10.23
CA MET A 144 -5.15 -17.55 8.83
C MET A 144 -3.88 -17.56 7.99
N GLU A 145 -2.73 -17.14 8.53
CA GLU A 145 -1.44 -17.23 7.83
C GLU A 145 -1.07 -18.68 7.49
N GLU A 146 -1.24 -19.61 8.43
CA GLU A 146 -0.98 -21.04 8.20
C GLU A 146 -1.94 -21.67 7.17
N GLU A 147 -3.22 -21.29 7.20
CA GLU A 147 -4.23 -21.74 6.23
C GLU A 147 -3.94 -21.15 4.83
N THR A 148 -3.70 -19.84 4.77
CA THR A 148 -3.39 -19.11 3.53
C THR A 148 -2.12 -19.66 2.88
N GLN A 149 -1.10 -20.04 3.66
CA GLN A 149 0.11 -20.66 3.11
C GLN A 149 -0.21 -21.91 2.29
N LYS A 150 -1.03 -22.81 2.85
CA LYS A 150 -1.42 -24.07 2.18
C LYS A 150 -2.28 -23.80 0.95
N GLU A 151 -3.22 -22.87 1.06
CA GLU A 151 -4.09 -22.48 -0.05
C GLU A 151 -3.27 -21.89 -1.21
N LEU A 152 -2.35 -20.97 -0.94
CA LEU A 152 -1.50 -20.36 -1.96
C LEU A 152 -0.61 -21.38 -2.68
N ASP A 153 -0.07 -22.36 -1.96
CA ASP A 153 0.70 -23.46 -2.57
C ASP A 153 -0.16 -24.29 -3.52
N ASN A 154 -1.37 -24.68 -3.09
CA ASN A 154 -2.29 -25.43 -3.93
C ASN A 154 -2.77 -24.61 -5.14
N MET A 155 -3.15 -23.36 -4.94
CA MET A 155 -3.63 -22.47 -6.01
C MET A 155 -2.56 -22.24 -7.07
N ARG A 156 -1.29 -22.10 -6.66
CA ARG A 156 -0.15 -21.95 -7.58
C ARG A 156 0.03 -23.17 -8.49
N GLU A 157 -0.28 -24.37 -8.01
CA GLU A 157 -0.16 -25.62 -8.80
C GLU A 157 -1.38 -25.90 -9.68
N THR A 158 -2.57 -25.46 -9.25
CA THR A 158 -3.84 -25.95 -9.81
C THR A 158 -4.67 -24.89 -10.55
N GLU A 159 -4.49 -23.61 -10.23
CA GLU A 159 -5.35 -22.53 -10.75
C GLU A 159 -4.69 -21.77 -11.91
N PRO A 160 -5.50 -21.15 -12.81
CA PRO A 160 -4.96 -20.29 -13.85
C PRO A 160 -4.35 -19.00 -13.29
N VAL A 161 -3.49 -18.38 -14.09
CA VAL A 161 -2.91 -17.05 -13.79
C VAL A 161 -4.03 -16.04 -13.57
N LYS A 162 -3.93 -15.28 -12.47
CA LYS A 162 -4.90 -14.27 -12.06
C LYS A 162 -4.23 -13.10 -11.32
N GLY A 163 -4.99 -12.03 -11.09
CA GLY A 163 -4.52 -10.83 -10.40
C GLY A 163 -3.99 -9.76 -11.35
N MET A 164 -3.14 -8.87 -10.83
CA MET A 164 -2.64 -7.72 -11.60
C MET A 164 -1.62 -8.17 -12.66
N SER A 165 -1.84 -7.76 -13.92
CA SER A 165 -0.79 -7.75 -14.94
C SER A 165 0.09 -6.51 -14.79
N ALA A 166 1.40 -6.70 -14.95
CA ALA A 166 2.38 -5.62 -14.95
C ALA A 166 2.44 -4.86 -16.30
N ALA A 167 1.86 -5.44 -17.36
CA ALA A 167 1.80 -4.88 -18.70
C ALA A 167 0.36 -4.53 -19.07
N ASP A 168 0.16 -3.30 -19.54
CA ASP A 168 -0.72 -3.01 -20.70
C ASP A 168 0.09 -2.10 -21.64
N GLU A 169 0.87 -2.75 -22.49
CA GLU A 169 0.99 -2.44 -23.92
C GLU A 169 0.88 -3.78 -24.66
#